data_AF-A0AAU6JGT4-F1
#
_entry.id   AF-A0AAU6JGT4-F1
#
_cell.length_a   1.000
_cell.length_b   1.000
_cell.length_c   1.000
_cell.angle_alpha   90.00
_cell.angle_beta   90.00
_cell.angle_gamma   90.00
#
_symmetry.space_group_name_H-M   'P 1'
#
loop_
_entity.id
_entity.type
_entity.pdbx_description
1 polymer ?
#
loop_
_entity_poly.entity_id
_entity_poly.type
_entity_poly.pdbx_seq_one_letter_code
_entity_poly.pdbx_strand_id
1 'polypeptide(L)'
;MTAPSTTEADEPELTPTAPTEATPRRTFGLAAATALVMGNIIGGGIFVLPATVAPYGSVSLLAFLVLSIGAVLLALLFGKLARRSPVTGGLYVYPRDAFGPFAGFLSAWSYWTMTWVSIAALAVAAVGYVDVLIPLHDSHALGALVAILALWLPAAANFAGTRWVGGVQIVSTILKFVPLLVVATVGLFFIDTDNFGAFNASGDSVPGALAASAALLLYSFLGVESAAISAGEVENPERNVGRASVLGTLGSALVYILGTVAVFGLVPHDKLVGSGAPFADAVNAITGGSWGGTAIALVAVASIVGCLNGWILLAAQMPYAAARDGLFPAPFAKVGKGGVPGFGVWACAVLGTILIAFNYTAGPDTTFRVLVLITTFTGCVPYLLSAAAQLYWLARGSRDQVRPAGLVRDLIVAGLSFAFSFWLIAGAGYAAVYQGVLFLFAGIPVYVWMRGRQSTGDPQAPDASETVAA
;
A
#
# COMPACT_ATOMS: atom_id res chain seq x y z
N MET A 1 0.09 -22.72 84.07
CA MET A 1 -0.18 -21.69 83.04
C MET A 1 0.73 -21.98 81.87
N THR A 2 0.15 -22.57 80.82
CA THR A 2 0.80 -22.98 79.56
C THR A 2 0.17 -22.17 78.43
N ALA A 3 0.98 -21.48 77.63
CA ALA A 3 0.68 -21.01 76.27
C ALA A 3 1.92 -20.32 75.66
N PRO A 4 2.09 -20.32 74.32
CA PRO A 4 3.34 -20.74 73.68
C PRO A 4 3.99 -19.71 72.75
N SER A 5 5.15 -20.10 72.23
CA SER A 5 5.89 -19.52 71.11
C SER A 5 5.03 -19.35 69.85
N THR A 6 5.05 -18.15 69.26
CA THR A 6 4.55 -17.90 67.90
C THR A 6 5.71 -17.61 66.96
N THR A 7 5.80 -18.49 65.97
CA THR A 7 6.64 -18.56 64.78
C THR A 7 6.69 -17.23 64.01
N GLU A 8 7.90 -16.78 63.66
CA GLU A 8 8.12 -15.86 62.53
C GLU A 8 7.56 -16.54 61.26
N ALA A 9 6.53 -15.95 60.68
CA ALA A 9 6.08 -16.31 59.35
C ALA A 9 6.92 -15.51 58.35
N ASP A 10 7.69 -16.22 57.52
CA ASP A 10 8.28 -15.73 56.28
C ASP A 10 7.23 -14.92 55.49
N GLU A 11 7.46 -13.62 55.34
CA GLU A 11 6.78 -12.85 54.29
C GLU A 11 7.36 -13.31 52.95
N PRO A 12 6.53 -13.79 52.00
CA PRO A 12 7.03 -14.13 50.69
C PRO A 12 7.47 -12.85 49.99
N GLU A 13 8.77 -12.73 49.75
CA GLU A 13 9.39 -11.75 48.87
C GLU A 13 8.63 -11.70 47.55
N LEU A 14 7.91 -10.60 47.31
CA LEU A 14 7.17 -10.33 46.08
C LEU A 14 8.13 -10.40 44.90
N THR A 15 8.16 -11.55 44.24
CA THR A 15 8.87 -11.75 43.00
C THR A 15 8.25 -10.83 41.95
N PRO A 16 9.01 -9.97 41.24
CA PRO A 16 8.43 -9.18 40.17
C PRO A 16 8.15 -10.10 38.98
N THR A 17 6.95 -10.67 38.91
CA THR A 17 6.46 -11.42 37.75
C THR A 17 5.47 -10.59 36.94
N ALA A 18 6.02 -9.77 36.06
CA ALA A 18 5.40 -9.49 34.76
C ALA A 18 6.54 -9.24 33.76
N PRO A 19 6.62 -9.96 32.62
CA PRO A 19 7.45 -9.50 31.54
C PRO A 19 6.89 -8.14 31.13
N THR A 20 7.67 -7.08 31.33
CA THR A 20 7.38 -5.76 30.76
C THR A 20 6.97 -5.97 29.31
N GLU A 21 5.73 -5.64 28.94
CA GLU A 21 5.31 -5.63 27.55
C GLU A 21 6.36 -4.81 26.80
N ALA A 22 7.19 -5.49 26.00
CA ALA A 22 8.31 -4.85 25.33
C ALA A 22 7.72 -3.75 24.46
N THR A 23 7.92 -2.49 24.86
CA THR A 23 7.50 -1.34 24.08
C THR A 23 8.04 -1.55 22.67
N PRO A 24 7.19 -1.57 21.62
CA PRO A 24 7.66 -1.80 20.27
C PRO A 24 8.79 -0.83 19.98
N ARG A 25 10.00 -1.33 19.71
CA ARG A 25 11.14 -0.48 19.39
C ARG A 25 10.79 0.24 18.09
N ARG A 26 10.54 1.55 18.16
CA ARG A 26 10.37 2.41 16.99
C ARG A 26 11.67 2.40 16.20
N THR A 27 11.67 1.78 15.03
CA THR A 27 12.86 1.51 14.22
C THR A 27 12.95 2.39 12.97
N PHE A 28 11.89 3.07 12.57
CA PHE A 28 11.86 3.87 11.35
C PHE A 28 11.97 5.37 11.64
N GLY A 29 13.15 5.94 11.45
CA GLY A 29 13.33 7.38 11.35
C GLY A 29 12.62 7.97 10.11
N LEU A 30 12.61 9.30 9.99
CA LEU A 30 11.94 10.00 8.87
C LEU A 30 12.39 9.50 7.49
N ALA A 31 13.70 9.28 7.30
CA ALA A 31 14.24 8.80 6.02
C ALA A 31 13.73 7.39 5.68
N ALA A 32 13.72 6.48 6.66
CA ALA A 32 13.21 5.12 6.49
C ALA A 32 11.70 5.12 6.19
N ALA A 33 10.91 5.92 6.90
CA ALA A 33 9.48 6.07 6.66
C ALA A 33 9.18 6.69 5.28
N THR A 34 9.97 7.69 4.87
CA THR A 34 9.86 8.29 3.53
C THR A 34 10.21 7.27 2.45
N ALA A 35 11.27 6.49 2.66
CA ALA A 35 11.65 5.41 1.76
C ALA A 35 10.60 4.28 1.70
N LEU A 36 9.91 4.00 2.81
CA LEU A 36 8.79 3.06 2.80
C LEU A 36 7.65 3.55 1.92
N VAL A 37 7.20 4.79 2.13
CA VAL A 37 6.15 5.42 1.30
C VAL A 37 6.57 5.43 -0.17
N MET A 38 7.74 6.00 -0.45
CA MET A 38 8.24 6.20 -1.79
C MET A 38 8.54 4.88 -2.50
N GLY A 39 9.12 3.91 -1.79
CA GLY A 39 9.44 2.60 -2.35
C GLY A 39 8.20 1.75 -2.64
N ASN A 40 7.12 1.89 -1.85
CA ASN A 40 5.82 1.24 -2.11
C ASN A 40 5.05 1.90 -3.25
N ILE A 41 5.11 3.24 -3.36
CA ILE A 41 4.56 3.98 -4.49
C ILE A 41 5.34 3.57 -5.76
N ILE A 42 6.63 3.91 -5.87
CA ILE A 42 7.45 3.73 -7.08
C ILE A 42 7.48 2.29 -7.55
N GLY A 43 7.62 1.33 -6.63
CA GLY A 43 7.68 -0.06 -7.04
C GLY A 43 6.33 -0.65 -7.49
N GLY A 44 5.21 0.00 -7.13
CA GLY A 44 3.83 -0.45 -7.27
C GLY A 44 3.36 -0.73 -8.69
N GLY A 45 3.85 0.03 -9.67
CA GLY A 45 3.37 -0.09 -11.05
C GLY A 45 4.00 0.85 -12.06
N ILE A 46 4.90 1.77 -11.65
CA ILE A 46 5.45 2.78 -12.56
C ILE A 46 6.07 2.18 -13.81
N PHE A 47 6.75 1.05 -13.64
CA PHE A 47 7.53 0.44 -14.70
C PHE A 47 6.67 -0.04 -15.87
N VAL A 48 5.39 -0.35 -15.68
CA VAL A 48 4.46 -0.74 -16.76
C VAL A 48 3.42 0.34 -17.04
N LEU A 49 3.39 1.38 -16.23
CA LEU A 49 2.34 2.38 -16.22
C LEU A 49 2.24 3.16 -17.54
N PRO A 50 3.33 3.62 -18.18
CA PRO A 50 3.22 4.32 -19.46
C PRO A 50 2.47 3.50 -20.52
N ALA A 51 2.78 2.20 -20.63
CA ALA A 51 2.08 1.29 -21.52
C ALA A 51 0.60 1.10 -21.13
N THR A 52 0.32 1.04 -19.83
CA THR A 52 -1.04 0.87 -19.29
C THR A 52 -1.97 2.05 -19.62
N VAL A 53 -1.43 3.26 -19.69
CA VAL A 53 -2.22 4.48 -19.97
C VAL A 53 -2.09 5.01 -21.39
N ALA A 54 -1.12 4.52 -22.17
CA ALA A 54 -0.99 4.82 -23.59
C ALA A 54 -2.30 4.64 -24.38
N PRO A 55 -3.13 3.59 -24.16
CA PRO A 55 -4.41 3.44 -24.85
C PRO A 55 -5.38 4.63 -24.71
N TYR A 56 -5.22 5.47 -23.70
CA TYR A 56 -6.05 6.66 -23.52
C TYR A 56 -5.48 7.90 -24.22
N GLY A 57 -4.24 7.87 -24.67
CA GLY A 57 -3.55 9.00 -25.29
C GLY A 57 -2.92 9.96 -24.27
N SER A 58 -2.43 11.10 -24.75
CA SER A 58 -1.70 12.06 -23.90
C SER A 58 -2.57 12.76 -22.84
N VAL A 59 -3.90 12.66 -22.91
CA VAL A 59 -4.83 13.06 -21.84
C VAL A 59 -4.52 12.38 -20.50
N SER A 60 -3.93 11.18 -20.52
CA SER A 60 -3.48 10.48 -19.31
C SER A 60 -2.44 11.27 -18.50
N LEU A 61 -1.68 12.16 -19.13
CA LEU A 61 -0.73 13.05 -18.44
C LEU A 61 -1.45 14.11 -17.58
N LEU A 62 -2.64 14.57 -18.01
CA LEU A 62 -3.49 15.43 -17.19
C LEU A 62 -4.08 14.66 -16.02
N ALA A 63 -4.50 13.41 -16.24
CA ALA A 63 -4.99 12.53 -15.18
C ALA A 63 -3.92 12.35 -14.09
N PHE A 64 -2.65 12.24 -14.50
CA PHE A 64 -1.50 12.17 -13.61
C PHE A 64 -1.35 13.38 -12.70
N LEU A 65 -1.51 14.58 -13.24
CA LEU A 65 -1.41 15.82 -12.47
C LEU A 65 -2.52 15.89 -11.42
N VAL A 66 -3.77 15.63 -11.84
CA VAL A 66 -4.93 15.61 -10.94
C VAL A 66 -4.76 14.56 -9.83
N LEU A 67 -4.28 13.37 -10.20
CA LEU A 67 -4.06 12.29 -9.26
C LEU A 67 -2.94 12.61 -8.26
N SER A 68 -1.85 13.23 -8.72
CA SER A 68 -0.74 13.63 -7.85
C SER A 68 -1.19 14.63 -6.79
N ILE A 69 -2.05 15.58 -7.17
CA ILE A 69 -2.67 16.53 -6.22
C ILE A 69 -3.53 15.79 -5.21
N GLY A 70 -4.38 14.86 -5.67
CA GLY A 70 -5.21 14.03 -4.79
C GLY A 70 -4.41 13.15 -3.84
N ALA A 71 -3.32 12.55 -4.30
CA ALA A 71 -2.41 11.76 -3.47
C ALA A 71 -1.73 12.62 -2.38
N VAL A 72 -1.31 13.84 -2.71
CA VAL A 72 -0.78 14.79 -1.70
C VAL A 72 -1.84 15.18 -0.69
N LEU A 73 -3.10 15.37 -1.10
CA LEU A 73 -4.21 15.62 -0.18
C LEU A 73 -4.41 14.44 0.79
N LEU A 74 -4.38 13.20 0.28
CA LEU A 74 -4.40 12.00 1.12
C LEU A 74 -3.21 11.93 2.09
N ALA A 75 -2.00 12.26 1.64
CA ALA A 75 -0.81 12.33 2.49
C ALA A 75 -0.99 13.34 3.65
N LEU A 76 -1.55 14.52 3.35
CA LEU A 76 -1.87 15.54 4.36
C LEU A 76 -2.94 15.05 5.34
N LEU A 77 -3.97 14.38 4.84
CA LEU A 77 -5.03 13.75 5.64
C LEU A 77 -4.45 12.70 6.59
N PHE A 78 -3.63 11.77 6.11
CA PHE A 78 -3.00 10.76 6.96
C PHE A 78 -2.06 11.38 7.99
N GLY A 79 -1.34 12.44 7.64
CA GLY A 79 -0.55 13.20 8.60
C GLY A 79 -1.39 13.88 9.70
N LYS A 80 -2.65 14.23 9.43
CA LYS A 80 -3.61 14.71 10.44
C LYS A 80 -4.11 13.59 11.32
N LEU A 81 -4.51 12.47 10.72
CA LEU A 81 -5.03 11.30 11.42
C LEU A 81 -3.98 10.63 12.31
N ALA A 82 -2.73 10.53 11.84
CA ALA A 82 -1.61 9.98 12.62
C ALA A 82 -1.26 10.83 13.85
N ARG A 83 -1.48 12.15 13.83
CA ARG A 83 -1.35 12.99 15.04
C ARG A 83 -2.39 12.67 16.11
N ARG A 84 -3.56 12.20 15.69
CA ARG A 84 -4.66 11.85 16.59
C ARG A 84 -4.48 10.44 17.15
N SER A 85 -4.11 9.49 16.30
CA SER A 85 -3.91 8.09 16.68
C SER A 85 -2.62 7.54 16.04
N PRO A 86 -1.46 7.72 16.70
CA PRO A 86 -0.14 7.32 16.19
C PRO A 86 0.17 5.84 16.49
N VAL A 87 -0.74 4.93 16.14
CA VAL A 87 -0.60 3.49 16.42
C VAL A 87 -0.58 2.67 15.13
N THR A 88 0.00 1.46 15.20
CA THR A 88 -0.02 0.51 14.07
C THR A 88 -1.46 0.20 13.66
N GLY A 89 -1.67 0.16 12.35
CA GLY A 89 -2.97 -0.09 11.74
C GLY A 89 -3.61 1.14 11.10
N GLY A 90 -3.24 2.36 11.46
CA GLY A 90 -3.66 3.60 10.76
C GLY A 90 -5.10 3.59 10.23
N LEU A 91 -5.25 3.27 8.94
CA LEU A 91 -6.50 3.18 8.17
C LEU A 91 -7.58 2.28 8.78
N TYR A 92 -7.23 1.30 9.60
CA TYR A 92 -8.18 0.52 10.40
C TYR A 92 -8.70 1.31 11.61
N VAL A 93 -7.77 1.93 12.33
CA VAL A 93 -8.03 2.55 13.63
C VAL A 93 -8.89 3.79 13.48
N TYR A 94 -8.65 4.60 12.44
CA TYR A 94 -9.41 5.84 12.25
C TYR A 94 -10.92 5.64 12.12
N PRO A 95 -11.44 4.79 11.20
CA PRO A 95 -12.87 4.52 11.11
C PRO A 95 -13.40 3.69 12.29
N ARG A 96 -12.60 2.82 12.90
CA ARG A 96 -12.98 2.10 14.12
C ARG A 96 -13.32 3.08 15.25
N ASP A 97 -12.46 4.07 15.47
CA ASP A 97 -12.61 5.04 16.56
C ASP A 97 -13.69 6.09 16.26
N ALA A 98 -13.97 6.36 14.97
CA ALA A 98 -15.01 7.31 14.57
C ALA A 98 -16.41 6.69 14.52
N PHE A 99 -16.55 5.49 13.96
CA PHE A 99 -17.83 4.88 13.58
C PHE A 99 -18.09 3.51 14.24
N GLY A 100 -17.13 2.99 15.00
CA GLY A 100 -17.24 1.72 15.70
C GLY A 100 -16.64 0.53 14.94
N PRO A 101 -16.69 -0.67 15.53
CA PRO A 101 -15.85 -1.80 15.08
C PRO A 101 -16.18 -2.35 13.69
N PHE A 102 -17.43 -2.24 13.23
CA PHE A 102 -17.78 -2.68 11.87
C PHE A 102 -17.09 -1.85 10.79
N ALA A 103 -17.03 -0.52 10.95
CA ALA A 103 -16.34 0.35 10.01
C ALA A 103 -14.82 0.12 10.03
N GLY A 104 -14.26 -0.13 11.22
CA GLY A 104 -12.89 -0.61 11.37
C GLY A 104 -12.65 -1.89 10.58
N PHE A 105 -13.45 -2.93 10.83
CA PHE A 105 -13.36 -4.21 10.13
C PHE A 105 -13.43 -4.05 8.61
N LEU A 106 -14.41 -3.28 8.11
CA LEU A 106 -14.57 -3.08 6.67
C LEU A 106 -13.32 -2.43 6.04
N SER A 107 -12.75 -1.44 6.73
CA SER A 107 -11.48 -0.82 6.32
C SER A 107 -10.33 -1.82 6.30
N ALA A 108 -10.15 -2.59 7.38
CA ALA A 108 -9.08 -3.59 7.47
C ALA A 108 -9.23 -4.71 6.43
N TRP A 109 -10.45 -5.19 6.22
CA TRP A 109 -10.78 -6.22 5.23
C TRP A 109 -10.50 -5.74 3.82
N SER A 110 -11.01 -4.56 3.47
CA SER A 110 -10.79 -3.95 2.16
C SER A 110 -9.30 -3.73 1.89
N TYR A 111 -8.58 -3.17 2.86
CA TYR A 111 -7.15 -2.94 2.74
C TYR A 111 -6.36 -4.24 2.61
N TRP A 112 -6.68 -5.25 3.43
CA TRP A 112 -6.03 -6.55 3.34
C TRP A 112 -6.24 -7.20 1.97
N THR A 113 -7.48 -7.17 1.44
CA THR A 113 -7.78 -7.61 0.07
C THR A 113 -6.96 -6.88 -0.97
N MET A 114 -6.93 -5.55 -0.88
CA MET A 114 -6.09 -4.72 -1.76
C MET A 114 -4.62 -5.17 -1.73
N THR A 115 -4.05 -5.42 -0.55
CA THR A 115 -2.61 -5.75 -0.44
C THR A 115 -2.23 -7.06 -1.12
N TRP A 116 -2.93 -8.17 -0.88
CA TRP A 116 -2.55 -9.45 -1.49
C TRP A 116 -2.86 -9.51 -2.99
N VAL A 117 -3.87 -8.78 -3.47
CA VAL A 117 -4.13 -8.60 -4.91
C VAL A 117 -3.03 -7.77 -5.56
N SER A 118 -2.60 -6.67 -4.93
CA SER A 118 -1.50 -5.81 -5.40
C SER A 118 -0.20 -6.57 -5.52
N ILE A 119 0.09 -7.41 -4.54
CA ILE A 119 1.29 -8.26 -4.48
C ILE A 119 1.33 -9.23 -5.66
N ALA A 120 0.20 -9.86 -6.01
CA ALA A 120 0.12 -10.70 -7.20
C ALA A 120 0.34 -9.90 -8.49
N ALA A 121 -0.31 -8.73 -8.63
CA ALA A 121 -0.15 -7.87 -9.80
C ALA A 121 1.30 -7.40 -9.98
N LEU A 122 1.98 -7.03 -8.89
CA LEU A 122 3.40 -6.67 -8.87
C LEU A 122 4.31 -7.82 -9.29
N ALA A 123 4.06 -9.02 -8.78
CA ALA A 123 4.80 -10.21 -9.14
C ALA A 123 4.67 -10.54 -10.64
N VAL A 124 3.48 -10.37 -11.21
CA VAL A 124 3.24 -10.52 -12.66
C VAL A 124 3.98 -9.43 -13.46
N ALA A 125 3.96 -8.18 -13.00
CA ALA A 125 4.68 -7.08 -13.65
C ALA A 125 6.21 -7.31 -13.69
N ALA A 126 6.78 -8.01 -12.70
CA ALA A 126 8.19 -8.38 -12.71
C ALA A 126 8.57 -9.28 -13.89
N VAL A 127 7.63 -10.11 -14.37
CA VAL A 127 7.87 -11.08 -15.45
C VAL A 127 8.20 -10.37 -16.76
N GLY A 128 7.51 -9.28 -17.10
CA GLY A 128 7.80 -8.49 -18.30
C GLY A 128 9.22 -7.93 -18.33
N TYR A 129 9.77 -7.59 -17.16
CA TYR A 129 11.17 -7.14 -17.05
C TYR A 129 12.17 -8.28 -16.98
N VAL A 130 11.80 -9.43 -16.42
CA VAL A 130 12.64 -10.63 -16.48
C VAL A 130 12.77 -11.14 -17.91
N ASP A 131 11.72 -11.04 -18.73
CA ASP A 131 11.73 -11.43 -20.15
C ASP A 131 12.76 -10.63 -20.98
N VAL A 132 12.98 -9.36 -20.64
CA VAL A 132 14.06 -8.53 -21.22
C VAL A 132 15.46 -9.06 -20.87
N LEU A 133 15.62 -9.67 -19.69
CA LEU A 133 16.91 -10.19 -19.21
C LEU A 133 17.19 -11.60 -19.74
N ILE A 134 16.17 -12.45 -19.69
CA ILE A 134 16.22 -13.85 -20.07
C ILE A 134 14.91 -14.14 -20.82
N PRO A 135 14.96 -14.31 -22.16
CA PRO A 135 13.76 -14.55 -22.96
C PRO A 135 12.99 -15.78 -22.45
N LEU A 136 11.75 -15.55 -22.02
CA LEU A 136 10.83 -16.57 -21.52
C LEU A 136 10.01 -17.22 -22.63
N HIS A 137 10.08 -16.68 -23.86
CA HIS A 137 9.44 -17.21 -25.06
C HIS A 137 7.93 -17.40 -24.89
N ASP A 138 7.27 -16.44 -24.23
CA ASP A 138 5.82 -16.46 -23.94
C ASP A 138 5.34 -17.71 -23.17
N SER A 139 6.24 -18.42 -22.48
CA SER A 139 5.87 -19.60 -21.69
C SER A 139 5.11 -19.19 -20.44
N HIS A 140 3.80 -19.48 -20.41
CA HIS A 140 2.94 -19.20 -19.26
C HIS A 140 3.44 -19.89 -17.97
N ALA A 141 3.98 -21.12 -18.10
CA ALA A 141 4.49 -21.86 -16.95
C ALA A 141 5.76 -21.21 -16.37
N LEU A 142 6.67 -20.75 -17.23
CA LEU A 142 7.87 -20.04 -16.78
C LEU A 142 7.52 -18.66 -16.21
N GLY A 143 6.60 -17.92 -16.84
CA GLY A 143 6.11 -16.64 -16.33
C GLY A 143 5.49 -16.79 -14.93
N ALA A 144 4.60 -17.78 -14.74
CA ALA A 144 4.03 -18.08 -13.43
C ALA A 144 5.10 -18.43 -12.39
N LEU A 145 6.09 -19.25 -12.75
CA LEU A 145 7.20 -19.61 -11.84
C LEU A 145 8.00 -18.37 -11.44
N VAL A 146 8.36 -17.51 -12.38
CA VAL A 146 9.09 -16.26 -12.12
C VAL A 146 8.30 -15.34 -11.18
N ALA A 147 7.00 -15.15 -11.44
CA ALA A 147 6.14 -14.35 -10.57
C ALA A 147 6.05 -14.93 -9.14
N ILE A 148 5.88 -16.25 -9.01
CA ILE A 148 5.84 -16.92 -7.70
C ILE A 148 7.17 -16.75 -6.97
N LEU A 149 8.31 -16.89 -7.66
CA LEU A 149 9.63 -16.67 -7.06
C LEU A 149 9.82 -15.21 -6.62
N ALA A 150 9.40 -14.25 -7.44
CA ALA A 150 9.44 -12.82 -7.12
C ALA A 150 8.61 -12.47 -5.87
N LEU A 151 7.51 -13.20 -5.62
CA LEU A 151 6.69 -13.09 -4.41
C LEU A 151 7.33 -13.76 -3.18
N TRP A 152 7.76 -15.01 -3.30
CA TRP A 152 8.21 -15.79 -2.15
C TRP A 152 9.58 -15.36 -1.63
N LEU A 153 10.46 -14.81 -2.47
CA LEU A 153 11.76 -14.29 -2.04
C LEU A 153 11.64 -13.18 -0.97
N PRO A 154 10.87 -12.10 -1.19
CA PRO A 154 10.64 -11.08 -0.15
C PRO A 154 9.73 -11.58 0.99
N ALA A 155 8.83 -12.55 0.75
CA ALA A 155 8.06 -13.18 1.83
C ALA A 155 8.97 -13.92 2.82
N ALA A 156 9.95 -14.67 2.30
CA ALA A 156 10.98 -15.33 3.10
C ALA A 156 11.80 -14.33 3.92
N ALA A 157 12.19 -13.20 3.31
CA ALA A 157 12.90 -12.13 4.01
C ALA A 157 12.08 -11.50 5.15
N ASN A 158 10.76 -11.35 4.97
CA ASN A 158 9.87 -10.81 6.01
C ASN A 158 9.79 -11.73 7.25
N PHE A 159 9.95 -13.05 7.11
CA PHE A 159 10.03 -13.94 8.27
C PHE A 159 11.28 -13.71 9.13
N ALA A 160 12.35 -13.14 8.57
CA ALA A 160 13.60 -12.85 9.29
C ALA A 160 13.50 -11.60 10.21
N GLY A 161 12.46 -10.77 10.06
CA GLY A 161 12.11 -9.70 11.01
C GLY A 161 12.17 -8.27 10.46
N THR A 162 11.50 -7.33 11.15
CA THR A 162 11.24 -5.94 10.70
C THR A 162 12.49 -5.09 10.49
N ARG A 163 13.57 -5.35 11.24
CA ARG A 163 14.84 -4.60 11.10
C ARG A 163 15.45 -4.77 9.70
N TRP A 164 15.38 -5.98 9.14
CA TRP A 164 15.87 -6.27 7.79
C TRP A 164 14.99 -5.63 6.73
N VAL A 165 13.68 -5.63 6.95
CA VAL A 165 12.69 -5.03 6.05
C VAL A 165 12.97 -3.53 5.85
N GLY A 166 13.23 -2.77 6.92
CA GLY A 166 13.57 -1.35 6.83
C GLY A 166 14.86 -1.05 6.06
N GLY A 167 15.92 -1.85 6.28
CA GLY A 167 17.19 -1.69 5.56
C GLY A 167 17.06 -2.00 4.07
N VAL A 168 16.42 -3.12 3.73
CA VAL A 168 16.11 -3.50 2.34
C VAL A 168 15.26 -2.43 1.66
N GLN A 169 14.31 -1.82 2.39
CA GLN A 169 13.46 -0.76 1.86
C GLN A 169 14.26 0.49 1.45
N ILE A 170 15.20 0.94 2.29
CA ILE A 170 16.02 2.12 1.97
C ILE A 170 16.89 1.84 0.75
N VAL A 171 17.61 0.71 0.75
CA VAL A 171 18.50 0.34 -0.36
C VAL A 171 17.71 0.20 -1.66
N SER A 172 16.59 -0.53 -1.64
CA SER A 172 15.75 -0.70 -2.83
C SER A 172 15.13 0.60 -3.32
N THR A 173 14.80 1.54 -2.43
CA THR A 173 14.26 2.86 -2.80
C THR A 173 15.31 3.72 -3.49
N ILE A 174 16.54 3.77 -2.98
CA ILE A 174 17.62 4.51 -3.63
C ILE A 174 17.95 3.88 -4.99
N LEU A 175 18.07 2.54 -5.02
CA LEU A 175 18.37 1.78 -6.23
C LEU A 175 17.34 2.00 -7.34
N LYS A 176 16.06 2.13 -7.00
CA LYS A 176 15.00 2.36 -8.00
C LYS A 176 14.83 3.84 -8.36
N PHE A 177 15.00 4.75 -7.41
CA PHE A 177 14.70 6.16 -7.64
C PHE A 177 15.72 6.84 -8.55
N VAL A 178 17.02 6.58 -8.33
CA VAL A 178 18.07 7.27 -9.09
C VAL A 178 17.99 6.95 -10.59
N PRO A 179 17.92 5.68 -11.02
CA PRO A 179 17.83 5.37 -12.45
C PRO A 179 16.54 5.89 -13.08
N LEU A 180 15.40 5.79 -12.38
CA LEU A 180 14.14 6.35 -12.89
C LEU A 180 14.18 7.86 -13.03
N LEU A 181 14.79 8.57 -12.06
CA LEU A 181 14.97 10.01 -12.14
C LEU A 181 15.91 10.39 -13.29
N VAL A 182 16.96 9.60 -13.54
CA VAL A 182 17.85 9.80 -14.70
C VAL A 182 17.06 9.64 -16.00
N VAL A 183 16.29 8.58 -16.18
CA VAL A 183 15.45 8.41 -17.39
C VAL A 183 14.42 9.54 -17.51
N ALA A 184 13.77 9.90 -16.40
CA ALA A 184 12.76 10.96 -16.34
C ALA A 184 13.31 12.36 -16.63
N THR A 185 14.62 12.60 -16.48
CA THR A 185 15.24 13.91 -16.72
C THR A 185 16.02 13.93 -18.02
N VAL A 186 16.90 12.95 -18.25
CA VAL A 186 17.69 12.82 -19.48
C VAL A 186 16.78 12.54 -20.67
N GLY A 187 15.76 11.69 -20.50
CA GLY A 187 14.83 11.35 -21.58
C GLY A 187 14.07 12.55 -22.15
N LEU A 188 13.90 13.63 -21.38
CA LEU A 188 13.25 14.85 -21.85
C LEU A 188 14.01 15.55 -22.98
N PHE A 189 15.34 15.37 -23.06
CA PHE A 189 16.17 15.95 -24.12
C PHE A 189 16.10 15.18 -25.45
N PHE A 190 15.49 14.00 -25.45
CA PHE A 190 15.37 13.11 -26.60
C PHE A 190 13.92 12.90 -27.04
N ILE A 191 13.02 13.77 -26.58
CA ILE A 191 11.60 13.71 -26.94
C ILE A 191 11.42 13.96 -28.43
N ASP A 192 10.72 13.05 -29.09
CA ASP A 192 10.08 13.25 -30.37
C ASP A 192 8.57 13.39 -30.16
N THR A 193 8.00 14.51 -30.57
CA THR A 193 6.57 14.80 -30.39
C THR A 193 5.67 13.89 -31.21
N ASP A 194 6.18 13.30 -32.29
CA ASP A 194 5.41 12.40 -33.15
C ASP A 194 5.09 11.08 -32.45
N ASN A 195 5.83 10.74 -31.38
CA ASN A 195 5.61 9.53 -30.59
C ASN A 195 4.39 9.60 -29.63
N PHE A 196 3.91 10.79 -29.27
CA PHE A 196 2.88 10.94 -28.22
C PHE A 196 1.51 10.34 -28.57
N GLY A 197 1.26 10.09 -29.85
CA GLY A 197 -0.04 9.65 -30.35
C GLY A 197 -1.13 10.72 -30.22
N ALA A 198 -2.39 10.30 -30.31
CA ALA A 198 -3.53 11.22 -30.20
C ALA A 198 -3.67 11.76 -28.76
N PHE A 199 -4.22 12.97 -28.63
CA PHE A 199 -4.56 13.53 -27.31
C PHE A 199 -5.54 12.62 -26.54
N ASN A 200 -6.54 12.09 -27.24
CA ASN A 200 -7.44 11.07 -26.72
C ASN A 200 -7.50 9.91 -27.72
N ALA A 201 -6.94 8.78 -27.33
CA ALA A 201 -6.87 7.57 -28.16
C ALA A 201 -7.94 6.53 -27.77
N SER A 202 -8.72 6.74 -26.70
CA SER A 202 -9.64 5.71 -26.18
C SER A 202 -10.93 5.58 -26.97
N GLY A 203 -11.29 6.59 -27.77
CA GLY A 203 -12.60 6.70 -28.43
C GLY A 203 -13.73 7.16 -27.52
N ASP A 204 -13.48 7.39 -26.22
CA ASP A 204 -14.45 7.95 -25.27
C ASP A 204 -14.43 9.48 -25.25
N SER A 205 -15.32 10.09 -24.46
CA SER A 205 -15.22 11.51 -24.11
C SER A 205 -13.94 11.81 -23.32
N VAL A 206 -13.38 13.01 -23.47
CA VAL A 206 -12.18 13.46 -22.73
C VAL A 206 -12.34 13.29 -21.20
N PRO A 207 -13.47 13.66 -20.56
CA PRO A 207 -13.67 13.42 -19.13
C PRO A 207 -13.69 11.92 -18.77
N GLY A 208 -14.25 11.08 -19.65
CA GLY A 208 -14.26 9.63 -19.48
C GLY A 208 -12.86 9.03 -19.53
N ALA A 209 -12.08 9.38 -20.55
CA ALA A 209 -10.68 8.95 -20.70
C ALA A 209 -9.81 9.42 -19.52
N LEU A 210 -10.03 10.65 -19.05
CA LEU A 210 -9.36 11.21 -17.87
C LEU A 210 -9.67 10.40 -16.61
N ALA A 211 -10.95 10.09 -16.35
CA ALA A 211 -11.38 9.33 -15.17
C ALA A 211 -10.89 7.88 -15.20
N ALA A 212 -10.96 7.21 -16.35
CA ALA A 212 -10.47 5.85 -16.52
C ALA A 212 -8.94 5.76 -16.38
N SER A 213 -8.21 6.71 -16.97
CA SER A 213 -6.76 6.85 -16.78
C SER A 213 -6.44 7.06 -15.31
N ALA A 214 -7.11 8.01 -14.64
CA ALA A 214 -6.86 8.30 -13.23
C ALA A 214 -7.09 7.09 -12.31
N ALA A 215 -8.10 6.26 -12.59
CA ALA A 215 -8.34 5.04 -11.83
C ALA A 215 -7.20 4.03 -11.98
N LEU A 216 -6.67 3.84 -13.19
CA LEU A 216 -5.50 2.97 -13.42
C LEU A 216 -4.23 3.55 -12.77
N LEU A 217 -4.05 4.87 -12.86
CA LEU A 217 -2.91 5.57 -12.29
C LEU A 217 -2.91 5.54 -10.76
N LEU A 218 -4.08 5.50 -10.10
CA LEU A 218 -4.18 5.42 -8.64
C LEU A 218 -3.40 4.24 -8.08
N TYR A 219 -3.44 3.10 -8.78
CA TYR A 219 -2.70 1.91 -8.38
C TYR A 219 -1.23 2.20 -8.11
N SER A 220 -0.61 3.09 -8.90
CA SER A 220 0.79 3.47 -8.71
C SER A 220 1.03 4.46 -7.58
N PHE A 221 -0.02 5.11 -7.05
CA PHE A 221 0.02 5.98 -5.87
C PHE A 221 -0.41 5.29 -4.57
N LEU A 222 -0.87 4.05 -4.65
CA LEU A 222 -1.03 3.22 -3.46
C LEU A 222 0.33 3.09 -2.76
N GLY A 223 0.32 3.25 -1.44
CA GLY A 223 1.53 3.34 -0.62
C GLY A 223 1.72 4.70 0.05
N VAL A 224 0.95 5.73 -0.30
CA VAL A 224 0.90 7.03 0.42
C VAL A 224 0.56 6.86 1.92
N GLU A 225 -0.21 5.84 2.24
CA GLU A 225 -0.65 5.41 3.56
C GLU A 225 0.38 4.58 4.33
N SER A 226 1.45 4.12 3.67
CA SER A 226 2.37 3.11 4.25
C SER A 226 2.91 3.53 5.61
N ALA A 227 3.31 4.80 5.75
CA ALA A 227 3.80 5.34 7.02
C ALA A 227 2.71 5.41 8.10
N ALA A 228 1.44 5.60 7.74
CA ALA A 228 0.33 5.64 8.69
C ALA A 228 -0.04 4.26 9.21
N ILE A 229 0.07 3.22 8.39
CA ILE A 229 -0.18 1.84 8.80
C ILE A 229 0.92 1.36 9.73
N SER A 230 2.17 1.69 9.43
CA SER A 230 3.33 1.35 10.27
C SER A 230 3.64 2.42 11.32
N ALA A 231 2.68 3.27 11.70
CA ALA A 231 2.92 4.41 12.59
C ALA A 231 3.52 4.00 13.96
N GLY A 232 3.20 2.81 14.48
CA GLY A 232 3.78 2.30 15.72
C GLY A 232 5.28 1.98 15.63
N GLU A 233 5.83 1.80 14.42
CA GLU A 233 7.25 1.55 14.18
C GLU A 233 8.01 2.83 13.80
N VAL A 234 7.32 3.95 13.58
CA VAL A 234 7.90 5.24 13.17
C VAL A 234 8.33 6.04 14.40
N GLU A 235 9.54 6.61 14.36
CA GLU A 235 10.03 7.54 15.37
C GLU A 235 9.26 8.87 15.27
N ASN A 236 8.82 9.43 16.41
CA ASN A 236 8.02 10.66 16.47
C ASN A 236 6.84 10.65 15.46
N PRO A 237 5.94 9.65 15.53
CA PRO A 237 4.94 9.38 14.52
C PRO A 237 3.97 10.56 14.28
N GLU A 238 3.71 11.37 15.30
CA GLU A 238 2.85 12.57 15.19
C GLU A 238 3.42 13.61 14.21
N ARG A 239 4.72 13.59 13.96
CA ARG A 239 5.39 14.50 13.03
C ARG A 239 5.86 13.80 11.77
N ASN A 240 6.45 12.62 11.92
CA ASN A 240 7.18 11.96 10.84
C ASN A 240 6.27 11.19 9.88
N VAL A 241 5.12 10.67 10.31
CA VAL A 241 4.18 9.99 9.40
C VAL A 241 3.71 10.94 8.29
N GLY A 242 3.19 12.11 8.67
CA GLY A 242 2.71 13.10 7.69
C GLY A 242 3.83 13.64 6.80
N ARG A 243 5.02 13.88 7.34
CA ARG A 243 6.17 14.34 6.56
C ARG A 243 6.63 13.27 5.57
N ALA A 244 6.75 12.02 6.02
CA ALA A 244 7.15 10.90 5.18
C ALA A 244 6.15 10.66 4.04
N SER A 245 4.85 10.67 4.34
CA SER A 245 3.81 10.55 3.32
C SER A 245 3.91 11.67 2.28
N VAL A 246 4.01 12.94 2.70
CA VAL A 246 4.07 14.06 1.75
C VAL A 246 5.36 14.05 0.92
N LEU A 247 6.52 13.86 1.55
CA LEU A 247 7.81 13.84 0.86
C LEU A 247 7.90 12.67 -0.11
N GLY A 248 7.49 11.47 0.33
CA GLY A 248 7.48 10.27 -0.50
C GLY A 248 6.53 10.43 -1.70
N THR A 249 5.31 10.93 -1.48
CA THR A 249 4.34 11.16 -2.56
C THR A 249 4.82 12.22 -3.55
N LEU A 250 5.39 13.35 -3.11
CA LEU A 250 5.91 14.38 -4.01
C LEU A 250 7.10 13.88 -4.84
N GLY A 251 8.04 13.17 -4.20
CA GLY A 251 9.20 12.60 -4.89
C GLY A 251 8.79 11.58 -5.95
N SER A 252 7.84 10.71 -5.63
CA SER A 252 7.30 9.75 -6.59
C SER A 252 6.50 10.43 -7.71
N ALA A 253 5.64 11.39 -7.39
CA ALA A 253 4.85 12.12 -8.39
C ALA A 253 5.73 12.81 -9.43
N LEU A 254 6.84 13.41 -8.98
CA LEU A 254 7.82 14.04 -9.88
C LEU A 254 8.39 13.03 -10.88
N VAL A 255 8.90 11.90 -10.39
CA VAL A 255 9.47 10.85 -11.25
C VAL A 255 8.41 10.24 -12.16
N TYR A 256 7.18 10.11 -11.70
CA TYR A 256 6.10 9.52 -12.48
C TYR A 256 5.71 10.40 -13.64
N ILE A 257 5.43 11.67 -13.39
CA ILE A 257 5.02 12.62 -14.43
C ILE A 257 6.15 12.76 -15.45
N LEU A 258 7.37 13.06 -14.99
CA LEU A 258 8.50 13.27 -15.88
C LEU A 258 8.88 11.98 -16.63
N GLY A 259 8.87 10.83 -15.94
CA GLY A 259 9.18 9.54 -16.53
C GLY A 259 8.17 9.12 -17.59
N THR A 260 6.87 9.29 -17.33
CA THR A 260 5.84 8.99 -18.33
C THR A 260 5.91 9.96 -19.51
N VAL A 261 6.12 11.26 -19.28
CA VAL A 261 6.32 12.23 -20.38
C VAL A 261 7.52 11.83 -21.25
N ALA A 262 8.64 11.47 -20.63
CA ALA A 262 9.83 11.02 -21.35
C ALA A 262 9.53 9.76 -22.19
N VAL A 263 8.91 8.74 -21.60
CA VAL A 263 8.57 7.49 -22.30
C VAL A 263 7.62 7.74 -23.48
N PHE A 264 6.59 8.58 -23.31
CA PHE A 264 5.66 8.95 -24.40
C PHE A 264 6.37 9.67 -25.55
N GLY A 265 7.43 10.43 -25.28
CA GLY A 265 8.23 11.08 -26.31
C GLY A 265 9.32 10.21 -26.92
N LEU A 266 9.69 9.11 -26.27
CA LEU A 266 10.80 8.23 -26.70
C LEU A 266 10.34 6.99 -27.46
N VAL A 267 9.15 6.48 -27.14
CA VAL A 267 8.63 5.23 -27.68
C VAL A 267 7.40 5.54 -28.54
N PRO A 268 7.37 5.14 -29.82
CA PRO A 268 6.20 5.30 -30.67
C PRO A 268 4.93 4.71 -30.02
N HIS A 269 3.84 5.46 -30.08
CA HIS A 269 2.57 5.13 -29.40
C HIS A 269 2.06 3.71 -29.69
N ASP A 270 2.14 3.27 -30.95
CA ASP A 270 1.71 1.95 -31.41
C ASP A 270 2.49 0.82 -30.73
N LYS A 271 3.78 1.04 -30.47
CA LYS A 271 4.64 0.10 -29.73
C LYS A 271 4.43 0.19 -28.23
N LEU A 272 4.24 1.42 -27.72
CA LEU A 272 4.09 1.68 -26.29
C LEU A 272 2.85 0.96 -25.70
N VAL A 273 1.74 0.93 -26.43
CA VAL A 273 0.49 0.28 -25.99
C VAL A 273 0.69 -1.22 -25.68
N GLY A 274 1.55 -1.91 -26.42
CA GLY A 274 1.83 -3.35 -26.26
C GLY A 274 3.09 -3.66 -25.46
N SER A 275 3.78 -2.66 -24.94
CA SER A 275 5.09 -2.85 -24.32
C SER A 275 4.99 -3.45 -22.91
N GLY A 276 5.66 -4.58 -22.68
CA GLY A 276 5.84 -5.16 -21.34
C GLY A 276 6.89 -4.44 -20.46
N ALA A 277 7.79 -3.65 -21.06
CA ALA A 277 8.90 -2.99 -20.35
C ALA A 277 9.19 -1.57 -20.90
N PRO A 278 8.24 -0.62 -20.78
CA PRO A 278 8.30 0.65 -21.51
C PRO A 278 9.49 1.54 -21.14
N PHE A 279 10.01 1.44 -19.91
CA PHE A 279 11.24 2.16 -19.53
C PHE A 279 12.50 1.54 -20.14
N ALA A 280 12.52 0.22 -20.37
CA ALA A 280 13.63 -0.42 -21.08
C ALA A 280 13.63 0.00 -22.56
N ASP A 281 12.44 0.03 -23.18
CA ASP A 281 12.27 0.50 -24.56
C ASP A 281 12.68 1.96 -24.72
N ALA A 282 12.26 2.84 -23.81
CA ALA A 282 12.64 4.25 -23.82
C ALA A 282 14.15 4.45 -23.71
N VAL A 283 14.84 3.68 -22.86
CA VAL A 283 16.29 3.79 -22.75
C VAL A 283 17.00 3.22 -23.99
N ASN A 284 16.51 2.14 -24.57
CA ASN A 284 17.04 1.62 -25.84
C ASN A 284 16.91 2.65 -26.97
N ALA A 285 15.82 3.43 -27.00
CA ALA A 285 15.63 4.52 -27.95
C ALA A 285 16.68 5.64 -27.79
N ILE A 286 17.07 5.95 -26.54
CA ILE A 286 18.14 6.94 -26.25
C ILE A 286 19.52 6.39 -26.62
N THR A 287 19.84 5.17 -26.23
CA THR A 287 21.20 4.60 -26.35
C THR A 287 21.49 4.02 -27.73
N GLY A 288 20.46 3.75 -28.54
CA GLY A 288 20.57 3.09 -29.83
C GLY A 288 20.92 1.60 -29.76
N GLY A 289 20.86 0.98 -28.57
CA GLY A 289 21.19 -0.44 -28.38
C GLY A 289 20.59 -1.05 -27.12
N SER A 290 20.56 -2.38 -27.03
CA SER A 290 19.80 -3.13 -26.01
C SER A 290 20.39 -3.08 -24.59
N TRP A 291 21.67 -2.73 -24.43
CA TRP A 291 22.36 -2.75 -23.13
C TRP A 291 21.71 -1.82 -22.09
N GLY A 292 21.19 -0.68 -22.54
CA GLY A 292 20.54 0.30 -21.67
C GLY A 292 19.22 -0.22 -21.12
N GLY A 293 18.42 -0.85 -21.98
CA GLY A 293 17.20 -1.56 -21.59
C GLY A 293 17.47 -2.71 -20.62
N THR A 294 18.52 -3.51 -20.86
CA THR A 294 18.94 -4.57 -19.92
C THR A 294 19.30 -4.00 -18.53
N ALA A 295 20.02 -2.87 -18.49
CA ALA A 295 20.38 -2.23 -17.22
C ALA A 295 19.13 -1.73 -16.46
N ILE A 296 18.18 -1.11 -17.16
CA ILE A 296 16.90 -0.69 -16.57
C ILE A 296 16.07 -1.89 -16.13
N ALA A 297 16.08 -2.99 -16.89
CA ALA A 297 15.35 -4.19 -16.51
C ALA A 297 15.88 -4.82 -15.21
N LEU A 298 17.20 -4.86 -15.01
CA LEU A 298 17.79 -5.29 -13.74
C LEU A 298 17.34 -4.41 -12.57
N VAL A 299 17.33 -3.09 -12.78
CA VAL A 299 16.85 -2.12 -11.77
C VAL A 299 15.36 -2.32 -11.49
N ALA A 300 14.55 -2.53 -12.52
CA ALA A 300 13.11 -2.73 -12.40
C ALA A 300 12.78 -3.99 -11.60
N VAL A 301 13.43 -5.13 -11.90
CA VAL A 301 13.25 -6.38 -11.14
C VAL A 301 13.64 -6.19 -9.67
N ALA A 302 14.83 -5.61 -9.40
CA ALA A 302 15.26 -5.34 -8.04
C ALA A 302 14.31 -4.39 -7.30
N SER A 303 13.76 -3.40 -8.02
CA SER A 303 12.79 -2.44 -7.50
C SER A 303 11.46 -3.09 -7.11
N ILE A 304 10.92 -3.97 -7.97
CA ILE A 304 9.66 -4.66 -7.74
C ILE A 304 9.80 -5.61 -6.55
N VAL A 305 10.89 -6.39 -6.47
CA VAL A 305 11.18 -7.24 -5.30
C VAL A 305 11.28 -6.42 -4.02
N GLY A 306 11.97 -5.27 -4.06
CA GLY A 306 12.04 -4.35 -2.93
C GLY A 306 10.67 -3.76 -2.54
N CYS A 307 9.79 -3.54 -3.52
CA CYS A 307 8.41 -3.09 -3.29
C CYS A 307 7.56 -4.16 -2.62
N LEU A 308 7.64 -5.39 -3.11
CA LEU A 308 6.93 -6.55 -2.57
C LEU A 308 7.29 -6.75 -1.10
N ASN A 309 8.54 -6.55 -0.72
CA ASN A 309 8.98 -6.57 0.68
C ASN A 309 8.18 -5.61 1.58
N GLY A 310 7.97 -4.36 1.15
CA GLY A 310 7.16 -3.38 1.88
C GLY A 310 5.67 -3.70 1.89
N TRP A 311 5.11 -4.14 0.77
CA TRP A 311 3.69 -4.52 0.68
C TRP A 311 3.34 -5.74 1.53
N ILE A 312 4.23 -6.75 1.59
CA ILE A 312 4.05 -7.95 2.42
C ILE A 312 4.03 -7.57 3.91
N LEU A 313 4.87 -6.62 4.34
CA LEU A 313 4.82 -6.10 5.70
C LEU A 313 3.46 -5.47 6.02
N LEU A 314 2.95 -4.61 5.12
CA LEU A 314 1.65 -3.96 5.31
C LEU A 314 0.49 -4.97 5.31
N ALA A 315 0.55 -5.98 4.44
CA ALA A 315 -0.42 -7.07 4.37
C ALA A 315 -0.47 -7.90 5.67
N ALA A 316 0.64 -7.96 6.42
CA ALA A 316 0.69 -8.62 7.71
C ALA A 316 0.24 -7.71 8.87
N GLN A 317 0.67 -6.44 8.88
CA GLN A 317 0.37 -5.48 9.95
C GLN A 317 -1.12 -5.12 10.02
N MET A 318 -1.81 -5.03 8.88
CA MET A 318 -3.21 -4.60 8.87
C MET A 318 -4.15 -5.60 9.56
N PRO A 319 -4.20 -6.88 9.16
CA PRO A 319 -4.97 -7.90 9.88
C PRO A 319 -4.52 -8.06 11.33
N TYR A 320 -3.22 -7.90 11.62
CA TYR A 320 -2.71 -7.96 13.00
C TYR A 320 -3.34 -6.90 13.90
N ALA A 321 -3.41 -5.64 13.44
CA ALA A 321 -4.04 -4.57 14.20
C ALA A 321 -5.53 -4.88 14.47
N ALA A 322 -6.26 -5.38 13.48
CA ALA A 322 -7.66 -5.75 13.66
C ALA A 322 -7.86 -7.02 14.52
N ALA A 323 -6.92 -7.97 14.47
CA ALA A 323 -6.98 -9.21 15.24
C ALA A 323 -6.70 -8.97 16.73
N ARG A 324 -5.88 -7.96 17.07
CA ARG A 324 -5.67 -7.55 18.46
C ARG A 324 -6.94 -7.05 19.15
N ASP A 325 -7.88 -6.48 18.39
CA ASP A 325 -9.20 -6.08 18.90
C ASP A 325 -10.27 -7.18 18.71
N GLY A 326 -9.85 -8.40 18.36
CA GLY A 326 -10.73 -9.53 18.14
C GLY A 326 -11.63 -9.41 16.90
N LEU A 327 -11.35 -8.50 15.97
CA LEU A 327 -12.14 -8.31 14.74
C LEU A 327 -11.63 -9.17 13.56
N PHE A 328 -10.46 -9.80 13.70
CA PHE A 328 -9.88 -10.73 12.73
C PHE A 328 -9.49 -12.06 13.40
N PRO A 329 -9.37 -13.16 12.63
CA PRO A 329 -9.03 -14.47 13.19
C PRO A 329 -7.76 -14.46 14.06
N ALA A 330 -7.81 -15.15 15.20
CA ALA A 330 -6.75 -15.16 16.21
C ALA A 330 -5.31 -15.47 15.69
N PRO A 331 -5.09 -16.31 14.66
CA PRO A 331 -3.75 -16.52 14.12
C PRO A 331 -3.05 -15.23 13.64
N PHE A 332 -3.80 -14.23 13.16
CA PHE A 332 -3.24 -12.95 12.72
C PHE A 332 -2.70 -12.09 13.87
N ALA A 333 -3.14 -12.33 15.11
CA ALA A 333 -2.67 -11.60 16.29
C ALA A 333 -1.29 -12.07 16.80
N LYS A 334 -0.80 -13.22 16.31
CA LYS A 334 0.47 -13.82 16.78
C LYS A 334 1.66 -13.17 16.09
N VAL A 335 2.60 -12.67 16.88
CA VAL A 335 3.86 -12.06 16.41
C VAL A 335 5.00 -13.06 16.51
N GLY A 336 5.79 -13.20 15.45
CA GLY A 336 6.98 -14.05 15.44
C GLY A 336 8.18 -13.42 16.17
N LYS A 337 9.27 -14.17 16.34
CA LYS A 337 10.50 -13.70 17.02
C LYS A 337 11.12 -12.44 16.40
N GLY A 338 10.85 -12.18 15.11
CA GLY A 338 11.33 -11.00 14.37
C GLY A 338 10.41 -9.77 14.40
N GLY A 339 9.34 -9.78 15.19
CA GLY A 339 8.40 -8.64 15.30
C GLY A 339 7.36 -8.54 14.19
N VAL A 340 7.30 -9.51 13.27
CA VAL A 340 6.34 -9.53 12.15
C VAL A 340 5.20 -10.53 12.44
N PRO A 341 3.94 -10.21 12.10
CA PRO A 341 2.82 -11.16 12.14
C PRO A 341 2.95 -12.26 11.07
N GLY A 342 3.66 -13.35 11.41
CA GLY A 342 4.06 -14.38 10.45
C GLY A 342 2.91 -15.06 9.71
N PHE A 343 1.76 -15.26 10.37
CA PHE A 343 0.58 -15.81 9.70
C PHE A 343 0.04 -14.87 8.61
N GLY A 344 0.12 -13.55 8.83
CA GLY A 344 -0.28 -12.55 7.84
C GLY A 344 0.58 -12.60 6.58
N VAL A 345 1.91 -12.73 6.76
CA VAL A 345 2.86 -12.92 5.65
C VAL A 345 2.53 -14.19 4.87
N TRP A 346 2.35 -15.31 5.57
CA TRP A 346 2.02 -16.59 4.95
C TRP A 346 0.70 -16.55 4.18
N ALA A 347 -0.37 -16.03 4.80
CA ALA A 347 -1.69 -15.95 4.19
C ALA A 347 -1.66 -15.09 2.92
N CYS A 348 -0.97 -13.95 2.97
CA CYS A 348 -0.80 -13.08 1.82
C CYS A 348 -0.01 -13.75 0.67
N ALA A 349 1.08 -14.45 0.99
CA ALA A 349 1.89 -15.15 -0.02
C ALA A 349 1.12 -16.30 -0.69
N VAL A 350 0.33 -17.04 0.08
CA VAL A 350 -0.53 -18.13 -0.44
C VAL A 350 -1.65 -17.57 -1.33
N LEU A 351 -2.38 -16.56 -0.85
CA LEU A 351 -3.45 -15.92 -1.65
C LEU A 351 -2.91 -15.29 -2.93
N GLY A 352 -1.75 -14.62 -2.84
CA GLY A 352 -1.05 -14.08 -4.01
C GLY A 352 -0.65 -15.17 -4.99
N THR A 353 -0.14 -16.31 -4.52
CA THR A 353 0.23 -17.46 -5.37
C THR A 353 -0.99 -18.02 -6.11
N ILE A 354 -2.14 -18.17 -5.42
CA ILE A 354 -3.39 -18.62 -6.05
C ILE A 354 -3.81 -17.65 -7.16
N LEU A 355 -3.71 -16.35 -6.92
CA LEU A 355 -4.09 -15.33 -7.89
C LEU A 355 -3.14 -15.28 -9.09
N ILE A 356 -1.84 -15.47 -8.88
CA ILE A 356 -0.85 -15.63 -9.95
C ILE A 356 -1.18 -16.86 -10.80
N ALA A 357 -1.44 -18.01 -10.17
CA ALA A 357 -1.82 -19.23 -10.90
C ALA A 357 -3.11 -19.03 -11.71
N PHE A 358 -4.10 -18.33 -11.17
CA PHE A 358 -5.32 -17.97 -11.90
C PHE A 358 -5.03 -17.05 -13.10
N ASN A 359 -4.17 -16.04 -12.95
CA ASN A 359 -3.78 -15.12 -14.03
C ASN A 359 -3.18 -15.86 -15.24
N TYR A 360 -2.27 -16.79 -15.01
CA TYR A 360 -1.61 -17.53 -16.09
C TYR A 360 -2.45 -18.66 -16.70
N THR A 361 -3.56 -19.04 -16.06
CA THR A 361 -4.51 -20.05 -16.57
C THR A 361 -5.71 -19.43 -17.27
N ALA A 362 -6.14 -18.22 -16.87
CA ALA A 362 -7.29 -17.51 -17.44
C ALA A 362 -6.96 -16.55 -18.59
N GLY A 363 -5.69 -16.17 -18.78
CA GLY A 363 -5.22 -15.25 -19.82
C GLY A 363 -4.59 -13.96 -19.23
N PRO A 364 -3.30 -13.64 -19.48
CA PRO A 364 -2.55 -12.60 -18.76
C PRO A 364 -3.13 -11.18 -18.87
N ASP A 365 -3.52 -10.77 -20.09
CA ASP A 365 -3.83 -9.37 -20.41
C ASP A 365 -5.12 -8.87 -19.79
N THR A 366 -6.14 -9.74 -19.70
CA THR A 366 -7.42 -9.40 -19.09
C THR A 366 -7.30 -9.42 -17.56
N THR A 367 -6.51 -10.34 -17.01
CA THR A 367 -6.43 -10.51 -15.57
C THR A 367 -5.66 -9.36 -14.90
N PHE A 368 -4.52 -8.89 -15.43
CA PHE A 368 -3.79 -7.77 -14.78
C PHE A 368 -4.65 -6.50 -14.63
N ARG A 369 -5.37 -6.10 -15.70
CA ARG A 369 -6.29 -4.96 -15.64
C ARG A 369 -7.38 -5.16 -14.59
N VAL A 370 -7.95 -6.36 -14.49
CA VAL A 370 -8.94 -6.70 -13.46
C VAL A 370 -8.33 -6.62 -12.06
N LEU A 371 -7.12 -7.14 -11.84
CA LEU A 371 -6.42 -7.05 -10.54
C LEU A 371 -6.20 -5.59 -10.12
N VAL A 372 -5.70 -4.75 -11.04
CA VAL A 372 -5.45 -3.33 -10.80
C VAL A 372 -6.75 -2.58 -10.45
N LEU A 373 -7.83 -2.84 -11.17
CA LEU A 373 -9.11 -2.17 -10.93
C LEU A 373 -9.77 -2.62 -9.62
N ILE A 374 -9.74 -3.91 -9.27
CA ILE A 374 -10.20 -4.40 -7.96
C ILE A 374 -9.38 -3.77 -6.83
N THR A 375 -8.06 -3.68 -7.01
CA THR A 375 -7.15 -3.05 -6.06
C THR A 375 -7.50 -1.57 -5.86
N THR A 376 -7.76 -0.86 -6.95
CA THR A 376 -8.14 0.57 -6.93
C THR A 376 -9.39 0.78 -6.07
N PHE A 377 -10.44 0.00 -6.29
CA PHE A 377 -11.66 0.07 -5.47
C PHE A 377 -11.38 -0.26 -4.00
N THR A 378 -10.74 -1.40 -3.75
CA THR A 378 -10.50 -1.89 -2.38
C THR A 378 -9.52 -1.01 -1.58
N GLY A 379 -8.62 -0.29 -2.25
CA GLY A 379 -7.79 0.75 -1.63
C GLY A 379 -8.52 2.06 -1.34
N CYS A 380 -9.46 2.45 -2.21
CA CYS A 380 -10.25 3.67 -2.02
C CYS A 380 -11.20 3.60 -0.81
N VAL A 381 -11.71 2.43 -0.45
CA VAL A 381 -12.65 2.26 0.67
C VAL A 381 -12.04 2.70 2.01
N PRO A 382 -10.85 2.20 2.43
CA PRO A 382 -10.13 2.71 3.58
C PRO A 382 -9.84 4.22 3.55
N TYR A 383 -9.52 4.77 2.36
CA TYR A 383 -9.25 6.20 2.22
C TYR A 383 -10.51 7.03 2.44
N LEU A 384 -11.63 6.61 1.85
CA LEU A 384 -12.94 7.24 2.00
C LEU A 384 -13.39 7.20 3.47
N LEU A 385 -13.25 6.05 4.14
CA LEU A 385 -13.59 5.88 5.55
C LEU A 385 -12.68 6.72 6.46
N SER A 386 -11.39 6.85 6.14
CA SER A 386 -10.43 7.69 6.88
C SER A 386 -10.75 9.18 6.71
N ALA A 387 -11.10 9.62 5.50
CA ALA A 387 -11.52 10.99 5.23
C ALA A 387 -12.84 11.31 5.95
N ALA A 388 -13.81 10.38 5.91
CA ALA A 388 -15.07 10.50 6.64
C ALA A 388 -14.85 10.58 8.15
N ALA A 389 -13.94 9.77 8.72
CA ALA A 389 -13.59 9.81 10.14
C ALA A 389 -13.04 11.19 10.54
N GLN A 390 -12.18 11.78 9.72
CA GLN A 390 -11.69 13.14 9.96
C GLN A 390 -12.82 14.17 9.91
N LEU A 391 -13.70 14.12 8.91
CA LEU A 391 -14.86 15.01 8.80
C LEU A 391 -15.81 14.87 10.00
N TYR A 392 -16.05 13.64 10.45
CA TYR A 392 -16.85 13.34 11.64
C TYR A 392 -16.29 14.01 12.89
N TRP A 393 -14.97 13.91 13.14
CA TRP A 393 -14.36 14.56 14.31
C TRP A 393 -14.35 16.08 14.22
N LEU A 394 -14.18 16.65 13.02
CA LEU A 394 -14.30 18.09 12.81
C LEU A 394 -15.73 18.58 13.07
N ALA A 395 -16.76 17.82 12.66
CA ALA A 395 -18.16 18.14 12.87
C ALA A 395 -18.62 17.99 14.33
N ARG A 396 -18.16 16.95 15.04
CA ARG A 396 -18.54 16.70 16.43
C ARG A 396 -17.94 17.70 17.43
N GLY A 397 -16.97 18.51 16.99
CA GLY A 397 -16.40 19.57 17.81
C GLY A 397 -15.64 19.04 19.03
N SER A 398 -14.93 17.91 18.90
CA SER A 398 -13.94 17.45 19.89
C SER A 398 -12.77 18.44 19.93
N ARG A 399 -13.04 19.63 20.50
CA ARG A 399 -12.23 20.86 20.45
C ARG A 399 -10.84 20.73 21.08
N ASP A 400 -10.64 19.76 21.97
CA ASP A 400 -9.37 19.56 22.67
C ASP A 400 -8.22 19.14 21.73
N GLN A 401 -8.54 18.65 20.54
CA GLN A 401 -7.54 18.24 19.53
C GLN A 401 -7.64 18.99 18.21
N VAL A 402 -8.68 19.81 18.00
CA VAL A 402 -8.89 20.56 16.76
C VAL A 402 -8.46 22.01 16.98
N ARG A 403 -7.33 22.40 16.38
CA ARG A 403 -6.82 23.78 16.47
C ARG A 403 -7.75 24.73 15.69
N PRO A 404 -8.34 25.77 16.31
CA PRO A 404 -9.28 26.68 15.65
C PRO A 404 -8.70 27.33 14.39
N ALA A 405 -7.43 27.75 14.45
CA ALA A 405 -6.71 28.36 13.34
C ALA A 405 -6.48 27.41 12.14
N GLY A 406 -6.68 26.11 12.30
CA GLY A 406 -6.49 25.10 11.25
C GLY A 406 -7.79 24.45 10.75
N LEU A 407 -8.95 24.78 11.33
CA LEU A 407 -10.22 24.08 11.06
C LEU A 407 -10.61 24.10 9.59
N VAL A 408 -10.60 25.28 8.96
CA VAL A 408 -10.99 25.45 7.55
C VAL A 408 -10.07 24.65 6.63
N ARG A 409 -8.75 24.73 6.85
CA ARG A 409 -7.78 23.94 6.08
C ARG A 409 -8.03 22.45 6.24
N ASP A 410 -8.23 21.99 7.48
CA ASP A 410 -8.39 20.57 7.76
C ASP A 410 -9.72 20.04 7.20
N LEU A 411 -10.78 20.87 7.16
CA LEU A 411 -12.04 20.58 6.49
C LEU A 411 -11.88 20.51 4.97
N ILE A 412 -11.15 21.45 4.36
CA ILE A 412 -10.85 21.44 2.92
C ILE A 412 -10.07 20.18 2.55
N VAL A 413 -9.00 19.86 3.29
CA VAL A 413 -8.19 18.66 3.02
C VAL A 413 -9.03 17.40 3.15
N ALA A 414 -9.79 17.23 4.24
CA ALA A 414 -10.62 16.03 4.42
C ALA A 414 -11.75 15.94 3.39
N GLY A 415 -12.41 17.05 3.07
CA GLY A 415 -13.48 17.12 2.08
C GLY A 415 -12.99 16.82 0.66
N LEU A 416 -11.86 17.40 0.26
CA LEU A 416 -11.25 17.12 -1.04
C LEU A 416 -10.71 15.70 -1.13
N SER A 417 -10.10 15.15 -0.07
CA SER A 417 -9.71 13.74 -0.02
C SER A 417 -10.91 12.81 -0.15
N PHE A 418 -12.02 13.11 0.52
CA PHE A 418 -13.25 12.33 0.41
C PHE A 418 -13.80 12.36 -1.02
N ALA A 419 -13.92 13.56 -1.62
CA ALA A 419 -14.39 13.74 -2.99
C ALA A 419 -13.48 13.04 -4.01
N PHE A 420 -12.17 13.11 -3.79
CA PHE A 420 -11.17 12.45 -4.62
C PHE A 420 -11.29 10.92 -4.56
N SER A 421 -11.37 10.32 -3.36
CA SER A 421 -11.59 8.87 -3.21
C SER A 421 -12.90 8.43 -3.85
N PHE A 422 -13.96 9.23 -3.75
CA PHE A 422 -15.24 8.93 -4.41
C PHE A 422 -15.15 9.02 -5.94
N TRP A 423 -14.49 10.05 -6.47
CA TRP A 423 -14.27 10.21 -7.91
C TRP A 423 -13.47 9.04 -8.50
N LEU A 424 -12.48 8.53 -7.77
CA LEU A 424 -11.71 7.36 -8.17
C LEU A 424 -12.53 6.07 -8.19
N ILE A 425 -13.39 5.85 -7.19
CA ILE A 425 -14.34 4.73 -7.19
C ILE A 425 -15.25 4.79 -8.42
N ALA A 426 -15.75 5.99 -8.76
CA ALA A 426 -16.56 6.17 -9.96
C ALA A 426 -15.75 5.91 -11.25
N GLY A 427 -14.50 6.38 -11.31
CA GLY A 427 -13.60 6.18 -12.45
C GLY A 427 -13.15 4.74 -12.68
N ALA A 428 -13.10 3.91 -11.63
CA ALA A 428 -12.73 2.49 -11.75
C ALA A 428 -13.74 1.67 -12.58
N GLY A 429 -14.96 2.20 -12.77
CA GLY A 429 -15.98 1.60 -13.62
C GLY A 429 -16.84 0.57 -12.90
N TYR A 430 -18.00 0.28 -13.48
CA TYR A 430 -19.04 -0.55 -12.88
C TYR A 430 -18.55 -1.96 -12.49
N ALA A 431 -17.78 -2.61 -13.37
CA ALA A 431 -17.30 -3.96 -13.11
C ALA A 431 -16.39 -4.04 -11.87
N ALA A 432 -15.48 -3.07 -11.71
CA ALA A 432 -14.57 -3.00 -10.59
C ALA A 432 -15.31 -2.74 -9.27
N VAL A 433 -16.28 -1.81 -9.30
CA VAL A 433 -17.14 -1.51 -8.15
C VAL A 433 -17.97 -2.74 -7.77
N TYR A 434 -18.61 -3.39 -8.74
CA TYR A 434 -19.42 -4.59 -8.51
C TYR A 434 -18.59 -5.71 -7.88
N GLN A 435 -17.45 -6.07 -8.49
CA GLN A 435 -16.56 -7.11 -7.98
C GLN A 435 -15.98 -6.76 -6.60
N GLY A 436 -15.53 -5.51 -6.43
CA GLY A 436 -15.00 -5.02 -5.17
C GLY A 436 -16.03 -5.05 -4.04
N VAL A 437 -17.28 -4.69 -4.33
CA VAL A 437 -18.39 -4.80 -3.37
C VAL A 437 -18.67 -6.26 -3.00
N LEU A 438 -18.62 -7.20 -3.95
CA LEU A 438 -18.72 -8.63 -3.63
C LEU A 438 -17.60 -9.10 -2.69
N PHE A 439 -16.36 -8.64 -2.90
CA PHE A 439 -15.23 -8.93 -2.00
C PHE A 439 -15.42 -8.33 -0.60
N LEU A 440 -15.97 -7.11 -0.50
CA LEU A 440 -16.33 -6.53 0.79
C LEU A 440 -17.42 -7.35 1.48
N PHE A 441 -18.45 -7.78 0.73
CA PHE A 441 -19.52 -8.61 1.27
C PHE A 441 -19.03 -9.98 1.73
N ALA A 442 -18.02 -10.56 1.07
CA ALA A 442 -17.38 -11.80 1.52
C ALA A 442 -16.73 -11.67 2.91
N GLY A 443 -16.39 -10.45 3.35
CA GLY A 443 -15.93 -10.17 4.71
C GLY A 443 -17.02 -10.17 5.78
N ILE A 444 -18.29 -9.91 5.40
CA ILE A 444 -19.39 -9.81 6.38
C ILE A 444 -19.60 -11.13 7.14
N PRO A 445 -19.66 -12.32 6.51
CA PRO A 445 -19.75 -13.58 7.24
C PRO A 445 -18.62 -13.76 8.26
N VAL A 446 -17.40 -13.34 7.92
CA VAL A 446 -16.25 -13.37 8.84
C VAL A 446 -16.48 -12.44 10.02
N TYR A 447 -16.93 -11.20 9.78
CA TYR A 447 -17.26 -10.26 10.85
C TYR A 447 -18.36 -10.79 11.78
N VAL A 448 -19.44 -11.32 11.22
CA VAL A 448 -20.55 -11.89 11.99
C VAL A 448 -20.08 -13.07 12.83
N TRP A 449 -19.25 -13.95 12.26
CA TRP A 449 -18.67 -15.07 13.00
C TRP A 449 -17.74 -14.61 14.13
N MET A 450 -16.86 -13.64 13.86
CA MET A 450 -15.96 -13.07 14.87
C MET A 450 -16.74 -12.40 16.01
N ARG A 451 -17.79 -11.64 15.69
CA ARG A 451 -18.68 -11.03 16.70
C ARG A 451 -19.47 -12.07 17.47
N GLY A 452 -19.98 -13.10 16.81
CA GLY A 452 -20.72 -14.19 17.45
C GLY A 452 -19.89 -14.92 18.52
N ARG A 453 -18.58 -15.10 18.28
CA ARG A 453 -17.65 -15.71 19.26
C ARG A 453 -17.41 -14.81 20.48
N GLN A 454 -17.31 -13.49 20.28
CA GLN A 454 -17.19 -12.54 21.39
C GLN A 454 -18.44 -12.55 22.29
N SER A 455 -19.62 -12.73 21.71
CA SER A 455 -20.90 -12.75 22.45
C SER A 455 -21.18 -14.06 23.19
N THR A 456 -20.52 -15.17 22.84
CA THR A 456 -20.86 -16.53 23.32
C THR A 456 -19.85 -17.14 24.30
N GLY A 457 -18.70 -16.50 24.56
CA GLY A 457 -17.84 -16.88 25.68
C GLY A 457 -16.38 -16.42 25.54
N ASP A 458 -15.93 -15.61 26.51
CA ASP A 458 -14.85 -16.00 27.44
C ASP A 458 -14.80 -15.02 28.65
N PRO A 459 -15.18 -15.42 29.88
CA PRO A 459 -15.05 -14.61 31.09
C PRO A 459 -13.59 -14.36 31.56
N GLN A 460 -12.57 -14.76 30.79
CA GLN A 460 -11.15 -14.65 31.18
C GLN A 460 -10.29 -13.75 30.26
N ALA A 461 -10.87 -12.76 29.59
CA ALA A 461 -10.08 -11.62 29.11
C ALA A 461 -10.07 -10.55 30.22
N PRO A 462 -8.91 -10.14 30.76
CA PRO A 462 -8.86 -9.02 31.70
C PRO A 462 -9.51 -7.80 31.05
N ASP A 463 -10.46 -7.21 31.76
CA ASP A 463 -11.12 -5.99 31.35
C ASP A 463 -10.05 -4.90 31.19
N ALA A 464 -9.81 -4.46 29.95
CA ALA A 464 -8.83 -3.41 29.64
C ALA A 464 -9.23 -2.04 30.20
N SER A 465 -10.31 -1.97 30.99
CA SER A 465 -10.79 -0.77 31.67
C SER A 465 -10.33 -0.63 33.13
N GLU A 466 -9.70 -1.64 33.75
CA GLU A 466 -9.26 -1.56 35.16
C GLU A 466 -7.76 -1.26 35.38
N THR A 467 -6.92 -1.21 34.34
CA THR A 467 -5.46 -0.98 34.52
C THR A 467 -5.03 0.50 34.54
N VAL A 468 -5.95 1.45 34.71
CA VAL A 468 -5.63 2.89 34.82
C VAL A 468 -5.74 3.42 36.26
N ALA A 469 -6.03 2.55 37.24
CA ALA A 469 -6.05 2.93 38.65
C ALA A 469 -5.19 2.01 39.51
N ALA A 470 -3.86 2.04 39.30
CA ALA A 470 -2.85 1.76 40.32
C ALA A 470 -1.50 2.34 39.91
#